data_AF-A0A6N4TJA2-F1
#
_entry.id   AF-A0A6N4TJA2-F1
#
_cell.length_a   1.000
_cell.length_b   1.000
_cell.length_c   1.000
_cell.angle_alpha   90.00
_cell.angle_beta   90.00
_cell.angle_gamma   90.00
#
_symmetry.space_group_name_H-M   'P 1'
#
loop_
_entity.id
_entity.type
_entity.pdbx_description
1 polymer ?
#
loop_
_entity_poly.entity_id
_entity_poly.type
_entity_poly.pdbx_seq_one_letter_code
_entity_poly.pdbx_strand_id
1 'polypeptide(L)'
;MENYDQLLVYLCNRLEHFDNDCVAFLKNHSKKYIETEQEMNKILEHPVIRKFLINSDDIYLTEEEHKLFIRYMGLENYLYTLESTIIYLLGCHDAAMLQKIFHEFKNEKQPKFQRTEEQ
;
A
#
# COMPACT_ATOMS: atom_id res chain seq x y z
N MET A 1 21.68 20.77 -11.34
CA MET A 1 20.58 20.75 -10.35
C MET A 1 19.30 20.19 -10.95
N GLU A 2 18.97 20.51 -12.21
CA GLU A 2 17.80 19.98 -12.94
C GLU A 2 17.56 18.45 -12.84
N ASN A 3 18.59 17.62 -12.89
CA ASN A 3 18.42 16.16 -12.84
C ASN A 3 17.98 15.64 -11.45
N TYR A 4 18.30 16.38 -10.37
CA TYR A 4 17.86 16.02 -9.01
C TYR A 4 16.38 16.38 -8.80
N ASP A 5 15.96 17.55 -9.27
CA ASP A 5 14.58 18.01 -9.11
C ASP A 5 13.61 17.13 -9.92
N GLN A 6 14.00 16.73 -11.13
CA GLN A 6 13.21 15.79 -11.96
C GLN A 6 13.10 14.40 -11.33
N LEU A 7 14.20 13.86 -10.77
CA LEU A 7 14.18 12.58 -10.06
C LEU A 7 13.30 12.65 -8.81
N LEU A 8 13.38 13.74 -8.04
CA LEU A 8 12.57 13.95 -6.85
C LEU A 8 11.08 13.98 -7.19
N VAL A 9 10.69 14.75 -8.21
CA VAL A 9 9.30 14.83 -8.69
C VAL A 9 8.79 13.46 -9.13
N TYR A 10 9.59 12.71 -9.89
CA TYR A 10 9.23 11.36 -10.30
C TYR A 10 8.99 10.43 -9.10
N LEU A 11 9.89 10.44 -8.10
CA LEU A 11 9.77 9.62 -6.90
C LEU A 11 8.55 10.01 -6.05
N CYS A 12 8.28 11.31 -5.88
CA CYS A 12 7.10 11.79 -5.18
C CYS A 12 5.81 11.33 -5.86
N ASN A 13 5.70 11.50 -7.17
CA ASN A 13 4.53 11.04 -7.94
C ASN A 13 4.36 9.51 -7.85
N ARG A 14 5.47 8.76 -7.82
CA ARG A 14 5.43 7.30 -7.68
C ARG A 14 4.89 6.88 -6.30
N LEU A 15 5.32 7.57 -5.25
CA LEU A 15 4.89 7.31 -3.87
C LEU A 15 3.41 7.61 -3.66
N GLU A 16 2.87 8.66 -4.30
CA GLU A 16 1.44 8.99 -4.26
C GLU A 16 0.53 7.86 -4.78
N HIS A 17 1.06 6.98 -5.63
CA HIS A 17 0.31 5.85 -6.21
C HIS A 17 0.69 4.50 -5.63
N PHE A 18 1.65 4.45 -4.70
CA PHE A 18 2.22 3.19 -4.21
C PHE A 18 1.18 2.30 -3.51
N ASP A 19 0.34 2.90 -2.67
CA ASP A 19 -0.70 2.16 -1.94
C ASP A 19 -1.71 1.52 -2.91
N ASN A 20 -2.14 2.28 -3.93
CA ASN A 20 -3.06 1.78 -4.96
C ASN A 20 -2.46 0.63 -5.77
N ASP A 21 -1.16 0.69 -6.06
CA ASP A 21 -0.46 -0.38 -6.76
C ASP A 21 -0.32 -1.63 -5.89
N CYS A 22 -0.14 -1.47 -4.57
CA CYS A 22 -0.14 -2.59 -3.63
C CYS A 22 -1.51 -3.28 -3.60
N VAL A 23 -2.61 -2.51 -3.60
CA VAL A 23 -3.97 -3.05 -3.70
C VAL A 23 -4.19 -3.75 -5.05
N ALA A 24 -3.75 -3.14 -6.16
CA ALA A 24 -3.86 -3.75 -7.48
C ALA A 24 -3.05 -5.06 -7.58
N PHE A 25 -1.85 -5.10 -7.00
CA PHE A 25 -1.04 -6.31 -6.88
C PHE A 25 -1.81 -7.40 -6.11
N LEU A 26 -2.39 -7.06 -4.95
CA LEU A 26 -3.19 -8.01 -4.17
C LEU A 26 -4.39 -8.55 -4.96
N LYS A 27 -5.11 -7.70 -5.69
CA LYS A 27 -6.23 -8.11 -6.54
C LYS A 27 -5.80 -9.05 -7.68
N ASN A 28 -4.61 -8.85 -8.24
CA ASN A 28 -4.12 -9.67 -9.35
C ASN A 28 -3.51 -11.00 -8.89
N HIS A 29 -3.01 -11.08 -7.66
CA HIS A 29 -2.18 -12.21 -7.21
C HIS A 29 -2.71 -12.96 -5.99
N SER A 30 -3.68 -12.42 -5.26
CA SER A 30 -4.27 -13.06 -4.08
C SER A 30 -5.74 -13.40 -4.31
N LYS A 31 -6.00 -14.67 -4.67
CA LYS A 31 -7.37 -15.20 -4.76
C LYS A 31 -8.15 -14.99 -3.45
N LYS A 32 -7.48 -15.20 -2.30
CA LYS A 32 -8.09 -15.03 -0.98
C LYS A 32 -8.47 -13.57 -0.70
N TYR A 33 -7.68 -12.61 -1.16
CA TYR A 33 -8.02 -11.18 -1.05
C TYR A 33 -9.32 -10.89 -1.80
N ILE A 34 -9.44 -11.35 -3.06
CA ILE A 34 -10.65 -11.18 -3.87
C ILE A 34 -11.86 -11.85 -3.22
N GLU A 35 -11.72 -13.09 -2.74
CA GLU A 35 -12.82 -13.81 -2.08
C GLU A 35 -13.29 -13.10 -0.81
N THR A 36 -12.36 -12.56 -0.03
CA THR A 36 -12.67 -11.78 1.18
C THR A 36 -13.39 -10.48 0.82
N GLU A 37 -12.92 -9.73 -0.18
CA GLU A 37 -13.57 -8.51 -0.68
C GLU A 37 -14.99 -8.80 -1.16
N GLN A 38 -15.19 -9.90 -1.90
CA GLN A 38 -16.52 -10.34 -2.34
C GLN A 38 -17.44 -10.70 -1.18
N GLU A 39 -16.92 -11.37 -0.15
CA GLU A 39 -17.69 -11.72 1.05
C GLU A 39 -18.09 -10.47 1.84
N MET A 40 -17.19 -9.51 2.00
CA MET A 40 -17.51 -8.21 2.59
C MET A 40 -18.61 -7.49 1.82
N ASN A 41 -18.50 -7.44 0.49
CA ASN A 41 -19.50 -6.79 -0.36
C ASN A 41 -20.88 -7.43 -0.22
N LYS A 42 -20.96 -8.77 -0.09
CA LYS A 42 -22.24 -9.46 0.18
C LYS A 42 -22.84 -9.07 1.54
N ILE A 43 -22.03 -8.85 2.57
CA ILE A 43 -22.54 -8.37 3.87
C ILE A 43 -23.05 -6.93 3.74
N LEU A 44 -22.38 -6.08 2.94
CA LEU A 44 -22.77 -4.70 2.68
C LEU A 44 -24.06 -4.57 1.84
N GLU A 45 -24.51 -5.64 1.17
CA GLU A 45 -25.85 -5.69 0.56
C GLU A 45 -26.96 -5.68 1.63
N HIS A 46 -26.66 -6.02 2.90
CA HIS A 46 -27.61 -5.94 3.99
C HIS A 46 -27.86 -4.47 4.39
N PRO A 47 -29.06 -3.92 4.17
CA PRO A 47 -29.30 -2.47 4.25
C PRO A 47 -29.11 -1.92 5.66
N VAL A 48 -29.44 -2.69 6.69
CA VAL A 48 -29.24 -2.28 8.09
C VAL A 48 -27.75 -2.21 8.44
N ILE A 49 -26.94 -3.16 7.96
CA ILE A 49 -25.49 -3.15 8.20
C ILE A 49 -24.85 -1.98 7.48
N ARG A 50 -25.21 -1.77 6.20
CA ARG A 50 -24.74 -0.62 5.43
C ARG A 50 -25.10 0.71 6.11
N LYS A 51 -26.33 0.83 6.62
CA LYS A 51 -26.77 2.03 7.34
C LYS A 51 -26.03 2.19 8.66
N PHE A 52 -25.82 1.10 9.40
CA PHE A 52 -25.07 1.08 10.66
C PHE A 52 -23.62 1.55 10.49
N LEU A 53 -22.97 1.20 9.38
CA LEU A 53 -21.59 1.62 9.10
C LEU A 53 -21.46 3.09 8.64
N ILE A 54 -22.50 3.67 8.03
CA ILE A 54 -22.45 5.01 7.42
C ILE A 54 -23.05 6.09 8.33
N ASN A 55 -24.05 5.74 9.14
CA ASN A 55 -24.77 6.71 9.97
C ASN A 55 -24.19 6.82 11.38
N SER A 56 -24.23 8.03 11.93
CA SER A 56 -23.88 8.33 13.33
C SER A 56 -25.06 8.21 14.31
N ASP A 57 -26.27 7.92 13.81
CA ASP A 57 -27.47 7.79 14.63
C ASP A 57 -27.55 6.41 15.30
N ASP A 58 -28.24 6.33 16.44
CA ASP A 58 -28.46 5.07 17.17
C ASP A 58 -29.26 4.08 16.32
N ILE A 59 -28.56 3.07 15.77
CA ILE A 59 -29.14 1.95 15.05
C ILE A 59 -28.95 0.70 15.91
N TYR A 60 -30.08 0.08 16.28
CA TYR A 60 -30.07 -1.18 17.03
C TYR A 60 -30.00 -2.36 16.06
N LEU A 61 -29.01 -3.21 16.25
CA LEU A 61 -28.85 -4.46 15.51
C LEU A 61 -29.59 -5.59 16.23
N THR A 62 -30.26 -6.44 15.47
CA THR A 62 -30.67 -7.77 15.93
C THR A 62 -29.42 -8.65 16.19
N GLU A 63 -29.60 -9.78 16.87
CA GLU A 63 -28.48 -10.71 17.13
C GLU A 63 -27.81 -11.19 15.83
N GLU A 64 -28.60 -11.48 14.79
CA GLU A 64 -28.08 -11.93 13.49
C GLU A 64 -27.34 -10.81 12.75
N GLU A 65 -27.85 -9.58 12.80
CA GLU A 65 -27.17 -8.42 12.24
C GLU A 65 -25.88 -8.10 13.01
N HIS A 66 -25.88 -8.27 14.33
CA HIS A 66 -24.66 -8.13 15.13
C HIS A 66 -23.60 -9.16 14.72
N LYS A 67 -23.99 -10.43 14.52
CA LYS A 67 -23.07 -11.47 14.00
C LYS A 67 -22.52 -11.10 12.61
N LEU A 68 -23.37 -10.59 11.72
CA LEU A 68 -22.94 -10.12 10.39
C LEU A 68 -21.96 -8.94 10.48
N PHE A 69 -22.22 -7.99 11.38
CA PHE A 69 -21.32 -6.86 11.63
C PHE A 69 -19.96 -7.32 12.16
N ILE A 70 -19.93 -8.21 13.16
CA ILE A 70 -18.67 -8.76 13.69
C ILE A 70 -17.89 -9.50 12.60
N ARG A 71 -18.59 -10.25 11.73
CA ARG A 71 -17.96 -10.91 10.58
C ARG A 71 -17.36 -9.89 9.62
N TYR A 72 -18.10 -8.83 9.28
CA TYR A 72 -17.60 -7.74 8.43
C TYR A 72 -16.33 -7.12 9.01
N MET A 73 -16.32 -6.76 10.30
CA MET A 73 -15.15 -6.18 10.97
C MET A 73 -13.93 -7.12 10.91
N GLY A 74 -14.15 -8.42 11.07
CA GLY A 74 -13.08 -9.42 10.95
C GLY A 74 -12.47 -9.49 9.54
N LEU A 75 -13.31 -9.42 8.52
CA LEU A 75 -12.88 -9.41 7.11
C LEU A 75 -12.16 -8.11 6.76
N GLU A 76 -12.69 -6.97 7.20
CA GLU A 76 -12.08 -5.65 6.99
C GLU A 76 -10.69 -5.57 7.62
N ASN A 77 -10.56 -6.00 8.87
CA ASN A 77 -9.28 -6.06 9.55
C ASN A 77 -8.28 -7.00 8.86
N TYR A 78 -8.77 -8.12 8.30
CA TYR A 78 -7.92 -9.02 7.52
C TYR A 78 -7.40 -8.37 6.24
N LEU A 79 -8.25 -7.70 5.46
CA LEU A 79 -7.83 -6.96 4.26
C LEU A 79 -6.82 -5.86 4.62
N TYR A 80 -7.14 -5.04 5.62
CA TYR A 80 -6.26 -3.97 6.09
C TYR A 80 -4.88 -4.48 6.52
N THR A 81 -4.84 -5.59 7.26
CA THR A 81 -3.57 -6.21 7.69
C THR A 81 -2.75 -6.68 6.49
N LEU A 82 -3.42 -7.28 5.49
CA LEU A 82 -2.75 -7.80 4.31
C LEU A 82 -2.20 -6.67 3.42
N GLU A 83 -2.97 -5.61 3.20
CA GLU A 83 -2.54 -4.40 2.50
C GLU A 83 -1.34 -3.76 3.20
N SER A 84 -1.44 -3.54 4.51
CA SER A 84 -0.35 -2.96 5.32
C SER A 84 0.92 -3.81 5.26
N THR A 85 0.79 -5.14 5.25
CA THR A 85 1.92 -6.06 5.15
C THR A 85 2.62 -5.96 3.79
N ILE A 86 1.84 -5.90 2.70
CA ILE A 86 2.40 -5.78 1.35
C ILE A 86 3.07 -4.41 1.16
N ILE A 87 2.44 -3.33 1.62
CA ILE A 87 3.02 -1.98 1.60
C ILE A 87 4.37 -1.98 2.33
N TYR A 88 4.44 -2.59 3.52
CA TYR A 88 5.69 -2.69 4.27
C TYR A 88 6.76 -3.49 3.52
N LEU A 89 6.43 -4.68 3.02
CA LEU A 89 7.39 -5.56 2.35
C LEU A 89 7.92 -4.96 1.04
N LEU A 90 7.03 -4.38 0.23
CA LEU A 90 7.41 -3.69 -1.01
C LEU A 90 8.20 -2.42 -0.70
N GLY A 91 7.81 -1.66 0.32
CA GLY A 91 8.55 -0.50 0.79
C GLY A 91 9.97 -0.85 1.23
N CYS A 92 10.17 -1.97 1.93
CA CYS A 92 11.49 -2.47 2.29
C CYS A 92 12.33 -2.84 1.07
N HIS A 93 11.74 -3.52 0.09
CA HIS A 93 12.41 -3.88 -1.16
C HIS A 93 12.85 -2.62 -1.94
N ASP A 94 11.93 -1.67 -2.11
CA ASP A 94 12.18 -0.45 -2.87
C ASP A 94 13.16 0.48 -2.16
N ALA A 95 13.13 0.54 -0.82
CA ALA A 95 14.13 1.28 -0.06
C ALA A 95 15.56 0.77 -0.31
N ALA A 96 15.75 -0.55 -0.40
CA ALA A 96 17.07 -1.13 -0.72
C ALA A 96 17.51 -0.75 -2.15
N MET A 97 16.57 -0.76 -3.10
CA MET A 97 16.84 -0.34 -4.49
C MET A 97 17.18 1.15 -4.58
N LEU A 98 16.42 2.01 -3.92
CA LEU A 98 16.65 3.46 -3.87
C LEU A 98 17.99 3.79 -3.21
N GLN A 99 18.35 3.10 -2.11
CA GLN A 99 19.66 3.26 -1.48
C GLN A 99 20.81 2.95 -2.44
N LYS A 100 20.68 1.88 -3.24
CA LYS A 100 21.68 1.51 -4.25
C LYS A 100 21.81 2.59 -5.33
N ILE A 101 20.68 3.07 -5.87
CA ILE A 101 20.65 4.15 -6.86
C ILE A 101 21.33 5.40 -6.29
N PHE A 102 20.95 5.84 -5.09
CA PHE A 102 21.56 7.01 -4.47
C PHE A 102 23.05 6.83 -4.19
N HIS A 103 23.50 5.61 -3.85
CA HIS A 103 24.91 5.30 -3.65
C HIS A 103 25.71 5.38 -4.97
N GLU A 104 25.19 4.79 -6.05
CA GLU A 104 25.80 4.85 -7.39
C GLU A 104 25.91 6.30 -7.89
N PHE A 105 24.83 7.08 -7.79
CA PHE A 105 24.83 8.51 -8.14
C PHE A 105 25.79 9.36 -7.29
N LYS A 106 25.96 9.03 -6.01
CA LYS A 106 26.91 9.73 -5.12
C LYS A 106 28.36 9.41 -5.51
N ASN A 107 28.64 8.18 -5.94
CA ASN A 107 29.97 7.72 -6.33
C ASN A 107 30.36 8.16 -7.74
N GLU A 108 29.42 8.31 -8.68
CA GLU A 108 29.68 8.91 -10.01
C GLU A 108 30.19 10.36 -9.92
N LYS A 109 29.87 11.06 -8.83
CA LYS A 109 30.36 12.42 -8.55
C LYS A 109 31.68 12.48 -7.79
N GLN A 110 32.26 11.34 -7.39
CA GLN A 110 33.66 11.34 -6.99
C GLN A 110 34.51 11.19 -8.26
N PRO A 111 35.20 12.26 -8.71
CA PRO A 111 36.15 12.08 -9.79
C PRO A 111 37.15 11.04 -9.29
N LYS A 112 37.32 9.96 -10.07
CA LYS A 112 38.54 9.17 -10.00
C LYS A 112 39.66 10.16 -10.24
N PHE A 113 40.26 10.68 -9.16
CA PHE A 113 41.50 11.41 -9.24
C PHE A 113 42.49 10.44 -9.86
N GLN A 114 42.64 10.54 -11.18
CA GLN A 114 43.75 9.98 -11.89
C GLN A 114 44.97 10.63 -11.25
N ARG A 115 45.65 9.89 -10.38
CA ARG A 115 47.08 10.10 -10.18
C ARG A 115 47.75 9.63 -11.46
N THR A 116 47.74 10.50 -12.46
CA THR A 116 48.82 10.56 -13.42
C THR A 116 49.96 11.21 -12.63
N GLU A 117 50.70 10.40 -11.87
CA GLU A 117 52.03 10.83 -11.43
C GLU A 117 52.92 10.69 -12.67
N GLU A 118 53.17 11.85 -13.28
CA GLU A 118 54.29 12.08 -14.18
C GLU A 118 55.60 11.77 -13.43
N GLN A 119 56.38 10.81 -13.93
CA GLN A 119 57.82 10.88 -14.26
C GLN A 119 58.46 9.49 -14.30
#